data_AF-A0A396ISM3-F1
#
_entry.id   AF-A0A396ISM3-F1
#
_cell.length_a   1.000
_cell.length_b   1.000
_cell.length_c   1.000
_cell.angle_alpha   90.00
_cell.angle_beta   90.00
_cell.angle_gamma   90.00
#
_symmetry.space_group_name_H-M   'P 1'
#
loop_
_entity.id
_entity.type
_entity.pdbx_description
1 polymer ?
#
loop_
_entity_poly.entity_id
_entity_poly.type
_entity_poly.pdbx_seq_one_letter_code
_entity_poly.pdbx_strand_id
1 'polypeptide(L)'
;MRQVREALGVTLSILCSNIRLYHSSHRDNVGDESTNSADNLMKDESWVHCLTVRAAEAVVNIQIASQSDKAVNTIDTNSQNRHLDGDSQDDMKWMETLLYFIISSLKSGRSSYLRDVIVGLLYPVISLQDFDSLILLSLQV
;
A
#
# COMPACT_ATOMS: atom_id res chain seq x y z
N MET A 1 3.31 16.21 9.05
CA MET A 1 2.59 15.29 8.12
C MET A 1 2.67 13.81 8.49
N ARG A 2 3.67 13.34 9.25
CA ARG A 2 3.78 11.92 9.68
C ARG A 2 2.53 11.40 10.41
N GLN A 3 2.05 12.10 11.45
CA GLN A 3 0.86 11.72 12.20
C GLN A 3 -0.41 11.58 11.33
N VAL A 4 -0.54 12.41 10.29
CA VAL A 4 -1.66 12.33 9.35
C VAL A 4 -1.58 11.04 8.53
N ARG A 5 -0.39 10.68 8.04
CA ARG A 5 -0.18 9.43 7.29
C ARG A 5 -0.40 8.19 8.15
N GLU A 6 0.01 8.23 9.40
CA GLU A 6 -0.24 7.16 10.38
C GLU A 6 -1.75 7.00 10.61
N ALA A 7 -2.47 8.10 10.91
CA ALA A 7 -3.91 8.08 11.08
C ALA A 7 -4.65 7.57 9.83
N LEU A 8 -4.16 7.91 8.63
CA LEU A 8 -4.68 7.37 7.37
C LEU A 8 -4.44 5.87 7.24
N GLY A 9 -3.23 5.38 7.55
CA GLY A 9 -2.94 3.94 7.55
C GLY A 9 -3.81 3.15 8.53
N VAL A 10 -4.04 3.70 9.72
CA VAL A 10 -4.97 3.13 10.72
C VAL A 10 -6.40 3.12 10.20
N THR A 11 -6.85 4.22 9.60
CA THR A 11 -8.21 4.33 9.04
C THR A 11 -8.43 3.32 7.91
N LEU A 12 -7.45 3.18 7.02
CA LEU A 12 -7.46 2.17 5.94
C LEU A 12 -7.55 0.75 6.52
N SER A 13 -6.82 0.46 7.60
CA SER A 13 -6.85 -0.84 8.26
C SER A 13 -8.25 -1.19 8.74
N ILE A 14 -8.92 -0.25 9.40
CA ILE A 14 -10.30 -0.41 9.88
C ILE A 14 -11.27 -0.54 8.71
N LEU A 15 -11.18 0.35 7.72
CA LEU A 15 -12.09 0.38 6.57
C LEU A 15 -12.01 -0.91 5.76
N CYS A 16 -10.81 -1.29 5.29
CA CYS A 16 -10.62 -2.46 4.46
C CYS A 16 -11.00 -3.75 5.19
N SER A 17 -10.65 -3.89 6.47
CA SER A 17 -11.04 -5.08 7.24
C SER A 17 -12.55 -5.15 7.46
N ASN A 18 -13.22 -4.02 7.71
CA ASN A 18 -14.67 -3.98 7.86
C ASN A 18 -15.40 -4.29 6.54
N ILE A 19 -14.89 -3.83 5.39
CA ILE A 19 -15.44 -4.17 4.07
C ILE A 19 -15.41 -5.69 3.88
N ARG A 20 -14.25 -6.34 4.10
CA ARG A 20 -14.13 -7.80 3.94
C ARG A 20 -14.91 -8.58 4.99
N LEU A 21 -14.97 -8.08 6.22
CA LEU A 21 -15.81 -8.66 7.26
C LEU A 21 -17.30 -8.63 6.85
N TYR A 22 -17.80 -7.48 6.40
CA TYR A 22 -19.18 -7.33 5.92
C TYR A 22 -19.48 -8.31 4.78
N HIS A 23 -18.58 -8.41 3.80
CA HIS A 23 -18.76 -9.35 2.69
C HIS A 23 -18.75 -10.82 3.18
N SER A 24 -17.86 -11.18 4.10
CA SER A 24 -17.82 -12.54 4.69
C SER A 24 -19.12 -12.87 5.44
N SER A 25 -19.62 -11.95 6.28
CA SER A 25 -20.86 -12.16 7.04
C SER A 25 -22.11 -12.13 6.14
N HIS A 26 -22.11 -11.38 5.05
CA HIS A 26 -23.23 -11.35 4.12
C HIS A 26 -23.31 -12.64 3.30
N ARG A 27 -22.16 -13.23 2.91
CA ARG A 27 -22.10 -14.53 2.23
C ARG A 27 -22.67 -15.68 3.08
N ASP A 28 -22.52 -15.62 4.40
CA ASP A 28 -23.05 -16.65 5.30
C ASP A 28 -24.58 -16.59 5.48
N ASN A 29 -25.21 -15.44 5.14
CA ASN A 29 -26.66 -15.23 5.30
C ASN A 29 -27.47 -15.47 4.02
N VAL A 30 -26.82 -15.57 2.85
CA VAL A 30 -27.49 -15.82 1.57
C VAL A 30 -27.38 -17.30 1.23
N GLY A 31 -28.12 -18.11 1.98
CA GLY A 31 -28.60 -19.38 1.45
C GLY A 31 -29.73 -19.07 0.47
N ASP A 32 -29.48 -19.21 -0.83
CA ASP A 32 -30.51 -19.34 -1.86
C ASP A 32 -31.33 -18.08 -2.20
N GLU A 33 -30.74 -17.09 -2.88
CA GLU A 33 -31.53 -16.25 -3.81
C GLU A 33 -30.70 -15.73 -5.00
N SER A 34 -30.73 -16.52 -6.07
CA SER A 34 -30.84 -16.13 -7.48
C SER A 34 -30.34 -14.74 -7.93
N THR A 35 -29.32 -14.79 -8.82
CA THR A 35 -29.19 -13.95 -10.04
C THR A 35 -29.05 -12.43 -9.87
N ASN A 36 -27.82 -11.97 -9.56
CA ASN A 36 -27.18 -10.76 -10.15
C ASN A 36 -25.79 -10.41 -9.54
N SER A 37 -25.23 -11.24 -8.64
CA SER A 37 -24.07 -10.83 -7.83
C SER A 37 -22.68 -11.09 -8.44
N ALA A 38 -22.57 -11.68 -9.63
CA ALA A 38 -21.25 -11.95 -10.25
C ALA A 38 -20.51 -10.65 -10.61
N ASP A 39 -21.24 -9.60 -11.02
CA ASP A 39 -20.70 -8.28 -11.32
C ASP A 39 -20.21 -7.53 -10.06
N ASN A 40 -20.76 -7.83 -8.89
CA ASN A 40 -20.29 -7.27 -7.61
C ASN A 40 -19.09 -8.03 -7.05
N LEU A 41 -18.99 -9.35 -7.28
CA LEU A 41 -17.86 -10.17 -6.84
C LEU A 41 -16.56 -9.81 -7.59
N MET A 42 -16.66 -9.52 -8.90
CA MET A 42 -15.52 -9.04 -9.71
C MET A 42 -15.05 -7.63 -9.32
N LYS A 43 -15.93 -6.79 -8.77
CA LYS A 43 -15.57 -5.46 -8.25
C LYS A 43 -14.93 -5.52 -6.86
N ASP A 44 -15.22 -6.54 -6.06
CA ASP A 44 -14.80 -6.60 -4.65
C ASP A 44 -13.31 -6.92 -4.44
N GLU A 45 -12.64 -7.53 -5.42
CA GLU A 45 -11.18 -7.76 -5.44
C GLU A 45 -10.42 -6.67 -6.25
N SER A 46 -11.15 -5.81 -6.98
CA SER A 46 -10.55 -4.80 -7.86
C SER A 46 -9.67 -3.80 -7.11
N TRP A 47 -10.03 -3.47 -5.86
CA TRP A 47 -9.26 -2.55 -5.03
C TRP A 47 -7.97 -3.18 -4.49
N VAL A 48 -7.96 -4.50 -4.21
CA VAL A 48 -6.76 -5.24 -3.79
C VAL A 48 -5.76 -5.27 -4.94
N HIS A 49 -6.22 -5.59 -6.14
CA HIS A 49 -5.41 -5.58 -7.33
C HIS A 49 -4.86 -4.17 -7.61
N CYS A 50 -5.71 -3.14 -7.54
CA CYS A 50 -5.32 -1.74 -7.71
C CYS A 50 -4.22 -1.31 -6.72
N LEU A 51 -4.39 -1.62 -5.43
CA LEU A 51 -3.39 -1.35 -4.39
C LEU A 51 -2.05 -2.01 -4.70
N THR A 52 -2.07 -3.28 -5.09
CA THR A 52 -0.86 -4.06 -5.35
C THR A 52 -0.12 -3.55 -6.59
N VAL A 53 -0.86 -3.26 -7.67
CA VAL A 53 -0.29 -2.69 -8.89
C VAL A 53 0.29 -1.30 -8.63
N ARG A 54 -0.46 -0.41 -7.96
CA ARG A 54 0.01 0.94 -7.63
C ARG A 54 1.25 0.90 -6.74
N ALA A 55 1.35 -0.08 -5.83
CA ALA A 55 2.54 -0.25 -5.01
C ALA A 55 3.75 -0.68 -5.81
N ALA A 56 3.59 -1.59 -6.77
CA ALA A 56 4.68 -1.95 -7.67
C ALA A 56 5.14 -0.76 -8.53
N GLU A 57 4.19 0.03 -9.07
CA GLU A 57 4.49 1.24 -9.84
C GLU A 57 5.23 2.29 -8.99
N ALA A 58 4.76 2.55 -7.77
CA ALA A 58 5.39 3.49 -6.85
C ALA A 58 6.86 3.10 -6.56
N VAL A 59 7.15 1.81 -6.38
CA VAL A 59 8.53 1.33 -6.19
C VAL A 59 9.39 1.65 -7.39
N VAL A 60 8.91 1.36 -8.60
CA VAL A 60 9.65 1.62 -9.84
C VAL A 60 9.91 3.13 -10.00
N ASN A 61 8.91 3.97 -9.78
CA ASN A 61 9.04 5.42 -9.87
C ASN A 61 10.06 5.98 -8.87
N ILE A 62 10.01 5.53 -7.61
CA ILE A 62 10.98 5.92 -6.57
C ILE A 62 12.40 5.49 -6.94
N GLN A 63 12.57 4.26 -7.45
CA GLN A 63 13.88 3.75 -7.86
C GLN A 63 14.44 4.50 -9.07
N ILE A 64 13.62 4.82 -10.06
CA ILE A 64 14.01 5.62 -11.23
C ILE A 64 14.45 7.01 -10.78
N ALA A 65 13.68 7.68 -9.92
CA ALA A 65 14.03 8.99 -9.39
C ALA A 65 15.35 8.95 -8.59
N SER A 66 15.51 7.97 -7.71
CA SER A 66 16.71 7.79 -6.89
C SER A 66 17.97 7.52 -7.74
N GLN A 67 17.84 6.77 -8.84
CA GLN A 67 18.95 6.54 -9.78
C GLN A 67 19.27 7.78 -10.63
N SER A 68 18.25 8.53 -11.05
CA SER A 68 18.42 9.79 -11.78
C SER A 68 19.17 10.83 -10.93
N ASP A 69 18.83 10.97 -9.65
CA ASP A 69 19.52 11.89 -8.75
C ASP A 69 20.99 11.53 -8.56
N LYS A 70 21.32 10.24 -8.55
CA LYS A 70 22.70 9.76 -8.51
C LYS A 70 23.46 10.04 -9.81
N ALA A 71 22.78 10.02 -10.95
CA ALA A 71 23.38 10.34 -12.26
C ALA A 71 23.60 11.86 -12.46
N VAL A 72 22.67 12.71 -12.01
CA VAL A 72 22.77 14.18 -12.10
C VAL A 72 23.96 14.72 -11.30
N ASN A 73 24.32 14.09 -10.18
CA ASN A 73 25.49 14.47 -9.38
C ASN A 73 26.86 14.20 -10.08
N THR A 74 26.87 13.67 -11.31
CA THR A 74 28.09 13.40 -12.08
C THR A 74 28.29 14.35 -13.27
N ILE A 75 27.29 15.15 -13.64
CA ILE A 75 27.39 16.08 -14.78
C ILE A 75 26.78 17.43 -14.40
N ASP A 76 27.65 18.38 -14.06
CA ASP A 76 27.32 19.80 -14.11
C ASP A 76 26.93 20.16 -15.55
N THR A 77 25.62 20.29 -15.84
CA THR A 77 25.07 21.34 -16.73
C THR A 77 23.55 21.26 -16.85
N ASN A 78 22.91 22.33 -16.40
CA ASN A 78 21.77 23.03 -16.99
C ASN A 78 20.59 22.25 -17.60
N SER A 79 19.42 22.54 -17.01
CA SER A 79 18.10 22.66 -17.64
C SER A 79 17.26 21.38 -17.84
N GLN A 80 16.08 21.42 -17.20
CA GLN A 80 14.83 20.71 -17.54
C GLN A 80 14.63 19.31 -16.94
N ASN A 81 14.39 19.21 -15.61
CA ASN A 81 13.76 17.99 -15.06
C ASN A 81 12.93 18.14 -13.76
N ARG A 82 12.43 19.36 -13.46
CA ARG A 82 11.66 19.63 -12.22
C ARG A 82 10.29 18.91 -12.14
N HIS A 83 9.81 18.29 -13.23
CA HIS A 83 8.49 17.65 -13.25
C HIS A 83 8.48 16.23 -12.66
N LEU A 84 9.57 15.47 -12.75
CA LEU A 84 9.60 14.06 -12.28
C LEU A 84 9.74 13.92 -10.76
N ASP A 85 10.32 14.91 -10.10
CA ASP A 85 10.66 14.86 -8.68
C ASP A 85 9.40 14.87 -7.77
N GLY A 86 8.37 15.62 -8.16
CA GLY A 86 7.11 15.72 -7.39
C GLY A 86 6.32 14.41 -7.31
N ASP A 87 6.33 13.62 -8.38
CA ASP A 87 5.56 12.37 -8.46
C ASP A 87 6.20 11.26 -7.59
N SER A 88 7.54 11.16 -7.62
CA SER A 88 8.28 10.18 -6.80
C SER A 88 8.22 10.46 -5.30
N GLN A 89 8.17 11.74 -4.91
CA GLN A 89 8.03 12.13 -3.50
C GLN A 89 6.63 11.77 -2.96
N ASP A 90 5.60 11.92 -3.78
CA ASP A 90 4.25 11.53 -3.43
C ASP A 90 4.08 10.01 -3.38
N ASP A 91 4.75 9.29 -4.27
CA ASP A 91 4.89 7.83 -4.21
C ASP A 91 5.55 7.37 -2.90
N MET A 92 6.62 8.04 -2.46
CA MET A 92 7.27 7.72 -1.18
C MET A 92 6.35 7.96 0.03
N LYS A 93 5.62 9.09 0.05
CA LYS A 93 4.63 9.37 1.11
C LYS A 93 3.50 8.33 1.10
N TRP A 94 3.06 7.92 -0.08
CA TRP A 94 2.02 6.91 -0.24
C TRP A 94 2.49 5.54 0.25
N MET A 95 3.72 5.13 -0.07
CA MET A 95 4.35 3.90 0.45
C MET A 95 4.51 3.93 1.98
N GLU A 96 4.82 5.08 2.58
CA GLU A 96 4.84 5.23 4.05
C GLU A 96 3.45 5.02 4.66
N THR A 97 2.39 5.53 4.03
CA THR A 97 1.01 5.28 4.46
C THR A 97 0.64 3.79 4.36
N LEU A 98 1.08 3.09 3.30
CA LEU A 98 0.89 1.64 3.19
C LEU A 98 1.60 0.86 4.31
N LEU A 99 2.81 1.27 4.69
CA LEU A 99 3.52 0.67 5.81
C LEU A 99 2.71 0.81 7.11
N TYR A 100 2.16 1.99 7.40
CA TYR A 100 1.29 2.17 8.57
C TYR A 100 -0.01 1.35 8.47
N PHE A 101 -0.57 1.18 7.26
CA PHE A 101 -1.70 0.29 7.02
C PHE A 101 -1.38 -1.16 7.38
N ILE A 102 -0.23 -1.68 6.93
CA ILE A 102 0.24 -3.04 7.25
C ILE A 102 0.43 -3.19 8.76
N ILE A 103 1.19 -2.28 9.39
CA ILE A 103 1.49 -2.32 10.83
C ILE A 103 0.20 -2.24 11.65
N SER A 104 -0.70 -1.31 11.33
CA SER A 104 -1.97 -1.16 12.05
C SER A 104 -2.85 -2.39 11.91
N SER A 105 -2.89 -3.02 10.72
CA SER A 105 -3.66 -4.24 10.50
C SER A 105 -3.13 -5.41 11.31
N LEU A 106 -1.80 -5.54 11.41
CA LEU A 106 -1.16 -6.54 12.25
C LEU A 106 -1.40 -6.27 13.74
N LYS A 107 -1.13 -5.04 14.20
CA LYS A 107 -1.22 -4.65 15.62
C LYS A 107 -2.65 -4.74 16.18
N SER A 108 -3.66 -4.49 15.34
CA SER A 108 -5.07 -4.56 15.74
C SER A 108 -5.69 -5.97 15.65
N GLY A 109 -4.95 -6.97 15.13
CA GLY A 109 -5.47 -8.32 14.89
C GLY A 109 -6.42 -8.44 13.70
N ARG A 110 -6.61 -7.36 12.94
CA ARG A 110 -7.48 -7.29 11.75
C ARG A 110 -6.86 -7.92 10.50
N SER A 111 -5.58 -8.28 10.56
CA SER A 111 -4.84 -8.91 9.47
C SER A 111 -5.42 -10.24 9.00
N SER A 112 -6.18 -10.95 9.83
CA SER A 112 -6.91 -12.17 9.46
C SER A 112 -7.84 -11.95 8.26
N TYR A 113 -8.50 -10.78 8.21
CA TYR A 113 -9.38 -10.38 7.10
C TYR A 113 -8.62 -9.70 5.97
N LEU A 114 -7.31 -9.48 6.05
CA LEU A 114 -6.52 -8.71 5.07
C LEU A 114 -5.25 -9.45 4.62
N ARG A 115 -5.19 -10.77 4.82
CA ARG A 115 -3.96 -11.56 4.68
C ARG A 115 -3.33 -11.46 3.29
N ASP A 116 -4.09 -11.75 2.26
CA ASP A 116 -3.72 -11.61 0.84
C ASP A 116 -3.26 -10.19 0.47
N VAL A 117 -3.98 -9.17 0.95
CA VAL A 117 -3.61 -7.75 0.74
C VAL A 117 -2.25 -7.45 1.36
N ILE A 118 -2.03 -7.84 2.62
CA ILE A 118 -0.77 -7.62 3.34
C ILE A 118 0.38 -8.35 2.62
N VAL A 119 0.17 -9.59 2.21
CA VAL A 119 1.18 -10.37 1.47
C VAL A 119 1.53 -9.69 0.14
N GLY A 120 0.54 -9.19 -0.60
CA GLY A 120 0.76 -8.49 -1.87
C GLY A 120 1.54 -7.18 -1.70
N LEU A 121 1.34 -6.47 -0.60
CA LEU A 121 1.99 -5.18 -0.33
C LEU A 121 3.35 -5.30 0.37
N LEU A 122 3.64 -6.42 1.02
CA LEU A 122 4.90 -6.62 1.74
C LEU A 122 6.11 -6.50 0.81
N TYR A 123 6.09 -7.18 -0.35
CA TYR A 123 7.22 -7.18 -1.27
C TYR A 123 7.56 -5.76 -1.80
N PRO A 124 6.58 -4.96 -2.30
CA PRO A 124 6.83 -3.57 -2.67
C PRO A 124 7.41 -2.73 -1.52
N VAL A 125 6.89 -2.88 -0.30
CA VAL A 125 7.33 -2.08 0.85
C VAL A 125 8.75 -2.43 1.29
N ILE A 126 9.08 -3.71 1.41
CA ILE A 126 10.44 -4.14 1.82
C ILE A 126 11.47 -3.84 0.72
N SER A 127 11.07 -3.78 -0.55
CA SER A 127 11.98 -3.44 -1.66
C SER A 127 12.48 -2.00 -1.59
N LEU A 128 11.80 -1.13 -0.83
CA LEU A 128 12.20 0.27 -0.58
C LEU A 128 12.93 0.46 0.76
N GLN A 129 12.79 -0.51 1.68
CA GLN A 129 13.43 -0.43 2.99
C GLN A 129 14.77 -1.16 2.93
N ASP A 130 15.86 -0.45 3.24
CA ASP A 130 17.08 -1.13 3.64
C ASP A 130 16.75 -2.01 4.86
N PHE A 131 17.12 -3.29 4.79
CA PHE A 131 16.72 -4.36 5.72
C PHE A 131 16.86 -3.99 7.21
N ASP A 132 17.83 -3.12 7.53
CA ASP A 132 18.08 -2.60 8.88
C ASP A 132 16.94 -1.73 9.44
N SER A 133 16.24 -0.98 8.59
CA SER A 133 15.13 -0.09 8.99
C SER A 133 13.84 -0.83 9.30
N LEU A 134 13.56 -1.92 8.58
CA LEU A 134 12.40 -2.80 8.82
C LEU A 134 12.55 -3.55 10.15
N ILE A 135 13.75 -4.06 10.44
CA ILE A 135 14.05 -4.75 11.71
C ILE A 135 13.90 -3.80 12.90
N LEU A 136 14.42 -2.57 12.80
CA LEU A 136 14.31 -1.57 13.86
C LEU A 136 12.84 -1.18 14.16
N LEU A 137 12.00 -1.12 13.13
CA LEU A 137 10.57 -0.86 13.28
C LEU A 137 9.82 -2.03 13.94
N SER A 138 10.24 -3.27 13.67
CA SER A 138 9.67 -4.48 14.28
C SER A 138 10.05 -4.68 15.75
N LEU A 139 11.16 -4.08 16.19
CA LEU A 139 11.65 -4.14 17.58
C LEU A 139 11.11 -3.03 18.48
N GLN A 140 10.34 -2.08 17.94
CA GLN A 140 9.69 -1.00 18.69
C GLN A 140 8.18 -1.23 18.92
N VAL A 141 7.65 -2.38 18.50
CA VAL A 141 6.30 -2.88 18.82
C VAL A 141 6.40 -3.86 19.98
#